data_AF-A0A7H8IRU7-F1
#
_entry.id   AF-A0A7H8IRU7-F1
#
_cell.length_a   1.000
_cell.length_b   1.000
_cell.length_c   1.000
_cell.angle_alpha   90.00
_cell.angle_beta   90.00
_cell.angle_gamma   90.00
#
_symmetry.space_group_name_H-M   'P 1'
#
loop_
_entity.id
_entity.type
_entity.pdbx_description
1 polymer ?
#
loop_
_entity_poly.entity_id
_entity_poly.type
_entity_poly.pdbx_seq_one_letter_code
_entity_poly.pdbx_strand_id
1 'polypeptide(L)'
;MPGTLLLDSEGLSKLYLKDRVVVTLVQAALEEGIRVATTAMTTLEADYERVHPARIRWVLSRIDVHDVTKSVADQAAVLLRGHHLHGHKYAIDAVLAAIARAAPAPVTILTSDPEDITLLCGPAVVVTKV
;
A
#
# COMPACT_ATOMS: atom_id res chain seq x y z
N MET A 1 0.30 12.86 -16.07
CA MET A 1 1.36 11.85 -15.88
C MET A 1 0.71 10.69 -15.15
N PRO A 2 0.85 9.44 -15.61
CA PRO A 2 0.25 8.31 -14.91
C PRO A 2 0.88 8.17 -13.52
N GLY A 3 0.03 8.12 -12.49
CA GLY A 3 0.44 8.08 -11.09
C GLY A 3 0.73 6.68 -10.57
N THR A 4 0.70 6.55 -9.24
CA THR A 4 0.77 5.26 -8.54
C THR A 4 -0.41 5.11 -7.59
N LEU A 5 -1.09 3.96 -7.64
CA LEU A 5 -2.07 3.49 -6.68
C LEU A 5 -1.40 2.44 -5.79
N LEU A 6 -1.24 2.74 -4.51
CA LEU A 6 -0.69 1.84 -3.51
C LEU A 6 -1.81 1.17 -2.70
N LEU A 7 -1.65 -0.12 -2.44
CA LEU A 7 -2.54 -0.89 -1.57
C LEU A 7 -1.86 -1.10 -0.23
N ASP A 8 -2.53 -0.70 0.85
CA ASP A 8 -2.20 -1.18 2.20
C ASP A 8 -2.67 -2.64 2.39
N SER A 9 -2.54 -3.17 3.60
CA SER A 9 -2.89 -4.57 3.86
C SER A 9 -4.38 -4.85 3.70
N GLU A 10 -5.25 -3.93 4.14
CA GLU A 10 -6.70 -4.12 3.99
C GLU A 10 -7.15 -3.95 2.52
N GLY A 11 -6.62 -2.97 1.80
CA GLY A 11 -6.84 -2.78 0.38
C GLY A 11 -6.38 -3.99 -0.43
N LEU A 12 -5.21 -4.57 -0.09
CA LEU A 12 -4.72 -5.78 -0.72
C LEU A 12 -5.56 -7.02 -0.36
N SER A 13 -5.97 -7.15 0.90
CA SER A 13 -6.86 -8.22 1.37
C SER A 13 -8.22 -8.19 0.67
N LYS A 14 -8.82 -7.01 0.55
CA LYS A 14 -10.07 -6.79 -0.21
C LYS A 14 -9.90 -7.14 -1.68
N LEU A 15 -8.76 -6.82 -2.28
CA LEU A 15 -8.46 -7.24 -3.65
C LEU A 15 -8.36 -8.78 -3.75
N TYR A 16 -7.74 -9.46 -2.79
CA TYR A 16 -7.73 -10.92 -2.73
C TYR A 16 -9.15 -11.51 -2.67
N LEU A 17 -10.01 -10.93 -1.83
CA LEU A 17 -11.40 -11.32 -1.61
C LEU A 17 -12.37 -10.92 -2.73
N LYS A 18 -11.90 -10.23 -3.77
CA LYS A 18 -12.71 -9.71 -4.88
C LYS A 18 -13.79 -8.72 -4.41
N ASP A 19 -13.46 -7.90 -3.41
CA ASP A 19 -14.30 -6.78 -3.04
C ASP A 19 -14.59 -5.92 -4.27
N ARG A 20 -15.87 -5.60 -4.50
CA ARG A 20 -16.31 -4.94 -5.74
C ARG A 20 -15.72 -3.54 -5.88
N VAL A 21 -15.61 -2.80 -4.77
CA VAL A 21 -15.10 -1.42 -4.79
C VAL A 21 -13.62 -1.45 -5.13
N VAL A 22 -12.84 -2.24 -4.40
CA VAL A 22 -11.39 -2.32 -4.62
C VAL A 22 -11.05 -2.87 -6.01
N VAL A 23 -11.74 -3.91 -6.48
CA VAL A 23 -11.54 -4.44 -7.84
C VAL A 23 -11.81 -3.36 -8.90
N THR A 24 -12.88 -2.58 -8.74
CA THR A 24 -13.23 -1.51 -9.69
C THR A 24 -12.16 -0.42 -9.71
N LEU A 25 -11.68 0.02 -8.54
CA LEU A 25 -10.63 1.03 -8.42
C LEU A 25 -9.31 0.56 -9.05
N VAL A 26 -8.91 -0.69 -8.77
CA VAL A 26 -7.69 -1.28 -9.33
C VAL A 26 -7.80 -1.44 -10.85
N GLN A 27 -8.96 -1.87 -11.36
CA GLN A 27 -9.18 -1.98 -12.81
C GLN A 27 -9.12 -0.61 -13.49
N ALA A 28 -9.81 0.40 -12.96
CA ALA A 28 -9.78 1.75 -13.49
C ALA A 28 -8.35 2.32 -13.51
N ALA A 29 -7.58 2.13 -12.43
CA ALA A 29 -6.18 2.55 -12.38
C ALA A 29 -5.35 1.89 -13.49
N LEU A 30 -5.47 0.57 -13.67
CA LEU A 30 -4.75 -0.14 -14.72
C LEU A 30 -5.16 0.32 -16.13
N GLU A 31 -6.45 0.56 -16.37
CA GLU A 31 -6.99 1.07 -17.66
C GLU A 31 -6.49 2.48 -17.98
N GLU A 32 -6.30 3.33 -16.96
CA GLU A 32 -5.72 4.67 -17.09
C GLU A 32 -4.18 4.67 -17.15
N GLY A 33 -3.55 3.50 -17.08
CA GLY A 33 -2.09 3.35 -17.08
C GLY A 33 -1.42 3.78 -15.76
N ILE A 34 -2.18 3.92 -14.68
CA ILE A 34 -1.68 4.14 -13.31
C ILE A 34 -1.06 2.83 -12.83
N ARG A 35 0.14 2.92 -12.26
CA ARG A 35 0.81 1.75 -11.67
C ARG A 35 0.10 1.35 -10.39
N VAL A 36 -0.28 0.08 -10.27
CA VAL A 36 -0.84 -0.47 -9.04
C VAL A 36 0.24 -1.25 -8.33
N ALA A 37 0.50 -0.93 -7.06
CA ALA A 37 1.61 -1.52 -6.33
C ALA A 37 1.32 -1.71 -4.83
N THR A 38 2.17 -2.49 -4.16
CA THR A 38 2.19 -2.67 -2.71
C THR A 38 3.62 -2.96 -2.25
N THR A 39 3.85 -3.30 -0.98
CA THR A 39 5.18 -3.66 -0.45
C THR A 39 5.26 -5.13 -0.10
N ALA A 40 6.46 -5.71 -0.11
CA ALA A 40 6.67 -7.08 0.32
C ALA A 40 6.19 -7.33 1.78
N MET A 41 6.31 -6.34 2.66
CA MET A 41 5.78 -6.45 4.04
C MET A 41 4.24 -6.46 4.07
N THR A 42 3.60 -5.64 3.24
CA THR A 42 2.14 -5.60 3.11
C THR A 42 1.59 -6.93 2.58
N THR A 43 2.32 -7.63 1.70
CA THR A 43 1.89 -8.97 1.24
C THR A 43 1.85 -10.00 2.37
N LEU A 44 2.72 -9.87 3.38
CA LEU A 44 2.73 -10.73 4.56
C LEU A 44 1.60 -10.39 5.53
N GLU A 45 1.34 -9.10 5.73
CA GLU A 45 0.26 -8.63 6.61
C GLU A 45 -1.13 -8.95 6.05
N ALA A 46 -1.30 -8.81 4.74
CA ALA A 46 -2.54 -9.13 4.04
C ALA A 46 -2.73 -10.65 3.80
N ASP A 47 -1.72 -11.47 4.12
CA ASP A 47 -1.84 -12.92 3.96
C ASP A 47 -2.89 -13.45 4.93
N TYR A 48 -3.85 -14.20 4.39
CA TYR A 48 -5.01 -14.64 5.13
C TYR A 48 -5.35 -16.08 4.76
N GLU A 49 -5.39 -16.95 5.77
CA GLU A 49 -5.55 -18.41 5.63
C GLU A 49 -6.79 -18.84 4.81
N ARG A 50 -7.80 -17.96 4.71
CA ARG A 50 -9.05 -18.25 4.01
C ARG A 50 -8.99 -17.96 2.51
N VAL A 51 -7.93 -17.33 2.01
CA VAL A 51 -7.73 -17.08 0.58
C VAL A 51 -6.89 -18.20 -0.01
N HIS A 52 -7.40 -18.82 -1.07
CA HIS A 52 -6.65 -19.87 -1.76
C HIS A 52 -5.30 -19.32 -2.29
N PRO A 53 -4.14 -19.98 -2.06
CA PRO A 53 -2.83 -19.45 -2.45
C PRO A 53 -2.68 -19.10 -3.94
N ALA A 54 -3.39 -19.81 -4.82
CA ALA A 54 -3.41 -19.48 -6.25
C ALA A 54 -4.05 -18.10 -6.54
N ARG A 55 -5.03 -17.67 -5.73
CA ARG A 55 -5.64 -16.33 -5.83
C ARG A 55 -4.64 -15.26 -5.44
N ILE A 56 -3.92 -15.45 -4.34
CA ILE A 56 -2.87 -14.54 -3.88
C ILE A 56 -1.81 -14.37 -4.98
N ARG A 57 -1.24 -15.49 -5.46
CA ARG A 57 -0.24 -15.46 -6.55
C ARG A 57 -0.74 -14.77 -7.81
N TRP A 58 -1.98 -15.01 -8.20
CA TRP A 58 -2.58 -14.36 -9.37
C TRP A 58 -2.74 -12.85 -9.19
N VAL A 59 -3.12 -12.38 -8.00
CA VAL A 59 -3.23 -10.93 -7.72
C VAL A 59 -1.85 -10.30 -7.74
N LEU A 60 -0.88 -10.90 -7.04
CA LEU A 60 0.48 -10.37 -6.96
C LEU A 60 1.21 -10.37 -8.31
N SER A 61 0.86 -11.27 -9.24
CA SER A 61 1.43 -11.24 -10.59
C SER A 61 0.89 -10.11 -11.48
N ARG A 62 -0.07 -9.30 -10.99
CA ARG A 62 -0.77 -8.26 -11.75
C ARG A 62 -0.48 -6.85 -11.22
N ILE A 63 0.26 -6.74 -10.11
CA ILE A 63 0.63 -5.49 -9.46
C ILE A 63 2.13 -5.50 -9.15
N ASP A 64 2.72 -4.33 -8.97
CA ASP A 64 4.12 -4.23 -8.57
C ASP A 64 4.25 -4.49 -7.06
N VAL A 65 5.23 -5.30 -6.66
CA VAL A 65 5.56 -5.53 -5.24
C VAL A 65 6.93 -4.90 -4.98
N HIS A 66 6.95 -3.85 -4.16
CA HIS A 66 8.17 -3.13 -3.81
C HIS A 66 8.96 -3.85 -2.72
N ASP A 67 10.27 -4.02 -2.97
CA ASP A 67 11.22 -4.53 -1.99
C ASP A 67 11.42 -3.55 -0.83
N VAL A 68 11.61 -4.10 0.38
CA VAL A 68 11.97 -3.32 1.57
C VAL A 68 13.47 -3.35 1.74
N THR A 69 14.15 -2.37 1.14
CA THR A 69 15.60 -2.21 1.28
C THR A 69 15.96 -1.51 2.60
N LYS A 70 17.24 -1.55 2.98
CA LYS A 70 17.75 -0.78 4.14
C LYS A 70 17.39 0.70 4.04
N SER A 71 17.51 1.30 2.85
CA SER A 71 17.17 2.71 2.64
C SER A 71 15.68 2.99 2.89
N VAL A 72 14.79 2.09 2.49
CA VAL A 72 13.35 2.23 2.76
C VAL A 72 13.08 2.10 4.26
N ALA A 73 13.72 1.14 4.93
CA ALA A 73 13.60 0.97 6.38
C ALA A 73 14.12 2.20 7.15
N ASP A 74 15.24 2.80 6.71
CA ASP A 74 15.79 4.01 7.31
C ASP A 74 14.82 5.20 7.16
N GLN A 75 14.20 5.36 5.99
CA GLN A 75 13.17 6.38 5.73
C GLN A 75 11.93 6.17 6.59
N ALA A 76 11.42 4.94 6.67
CA ALA A 76 10.30 4.58 7.54
C ALA A 76 10.61 4.88 9.02
N ALA A 77 11.83 4.59 9.48
CA ALA A 77 12.25 4.89 10.84
C ALA A 77 12.31 6.41 11.12
N VAL A 78 12.65 7.23 10.12
CA VAL A 78 12.56 8.70 10.23
C VAL A 78 11.11 9.14 10.41
N LEU A 79 10.17 8.57 9.64
CA LEU A 79 8.73 8.87 9.78
C LEU A 79 8.24 8.55 11.19
N LEU A 80 8.52 7.34 11.67
CA LEU A 80 8.11 6.91 13.02
C LEU A 80 8.66 7.84 14.12
N ARG A 81 9.95 8.19 14.06
CA ARG A 81 10.56 9.12 15.02
C ARG A 81 9.94 10.52 14.93
N GLY A 82 9.68 11.01 13.72
CA GLY A 82 9.10 12.33 13.49
C GLY A 82 7.68 12.48 14.06
N HIS A 83 6.92 11.37 14.13
CA HIS A 83 5.55 11.34 14.65
C HIS A 83 5.45 10.71 16.05
N HIS A 84 6.57 10.38 16.71
CA HIS A 84 6.60 9.69 18.01
C HIS A 84 5.82 8.35 18.03
N LEU A 85 5.82 7.64 16.90
CA LEU A 85 5.14 6.36 16.73
C LEU A 85 6.08 5.18 16.98
N HIS A 86 5.52 4.08 17.47
CA HIS A 86 6.29 2.88 17.78
C HIS A 86 6.26 1.87 16.61
N GLY A 87 7.43 1.39 16.21
CA GLY A 87 7.55 0.47 15.07
C GLY A 87 6.81 -0.86 15.25
N HIS A 88 6.62 -1.36 16.47
CA HIS A 88 5.86 -2.60 16.67
C HIS A 88 4.38 -2.49 16.26
N LYS A 89 3.84 -1.27 16.20
CA LYS A 89 2.47 -0.99 15.75
C LYS A 89 2.44 -0.50 14.29
N TYR A 90 3.43 0.30 13.90
CA TYR A 90 3.36 1.10 12.67
C TYR A 90 4.44 0.78 11.62
N ALA A 91 5.25 -0.26 11.80
CA ALA A 91 6.37 -0.52 10.88
C ALA A 91 5.93 -0.77 9.43
N ILE A 92 4.83 -1.51 9.22
CA ILE A 92 4.36 -1.85 7.87
C ILE A 92 3.79 -0.60 7.19
N ASP A 93 2.96 0.16 7.89
CA ASP A 93 2.43 1.44 7.39
C ASP A 93 3.54 2.46 7.11
N ALA A 94 4.55 2.54 7.97
CA ALA A 94 5.67 3.47 7.77
C ALA A 94 6.52 3.10 6.55
N VAL A 95 6.68 1.80 6.26
CA VAL A 95 7.35 1.33 5.04
C VAL A 95 6.52 1.65 3.80
N LEU A 96 5.22 1.40 3.83
CA LEU A 96 4.30 1.77 2.74
C LEU A 96 4.35 3.29 2.49
N ALA A 97 4.30 4.09 3.56
CA ALA A 97 4.38 5.55 3.50
C ALA A 97 5.73 6.05 2.96
N ALA A 98 6.84 5.41 3.32
CA ALA A 98 8.16 5.76 2.77
C ALA A 98 8.20 5.56 1.25
N ILE A 99 7.68 4.42 0.76
CA ILE A 99 7.57 4.14 -0.67
C ILE A 99 6.61 5.12 -1.35
N ALA A 100 5.46 5.41 -0.74
CA ALA A 100 4.49 6.37 -1.25
C ALA A 100 5.09 7.77 -1.43
N ARG A 101 5.87 8.24 -0.44
CA ARG A 101 6.52 9.56 -0.47
C ARG A 101 7.68 9.64 -1.47
N ALA A 102 8.30 8.52 -1.81
CA ALA A 102 9.37 8.45 -2.80
C ALA A 102 8.84 8.25 -4.23
N ALA A 103 7.58 7.85 -4.41
CA ALA A 103 6.99 7.61 -5.71
C ALA A 103 6.71 8.92 -6.47
N PRO A 104 6.84 8.93 -7.81
CA PRO A 104 6.45 10.08 -8.63
C PRO A 104 4.96 10.41 -8.46
N ALA A 105 4.65 11.68 -8.23
CA ALA A 105 3.28 12.15 -8.12
C ALA A 105 2.51 12.04 -9.47
N PRO A 106 1.19 11.80 -9.44
CA PRO A 106 0.33 11.69 -8.25
C PRO A 106 0.39 10.29 -7.59
N VAL A 107 0.22 10.23 -6.26
CA VAL A 107 0.19 8.98 -5.48
C VAL A 107 -1.12 8.89 -4.70
N THR A 108 -1.79 7.75 -4.79
CA THR A 108 -2.99 7.42 -4.02
C THR A 108 -2.76 6.15 -3.21
N ILE A 109 -3.20 6.10 -1.95
CA ILE A 109 -3.24 4.88 -1.13
C ILE A 109 -4.70 4.48 -0.90
N LEU A 110 -5.04 3.22 -1.15
CA LEU A 110 -6.30 2.62 -0.67
C LEU A 110 -6.07 2.01 0.70
N THR A 111 -6.92 2.35 1.66
CA THR A 111 -6.84 1.86 3.04
C THR A 111 -8.21 1.84 3.72
N SER A 112 -8.40 1.01 4.74
CA SER A 112 -9.60 1.08 5.59
C SER A 112 -9.46 2.06 6.76
N ASP A 113 -8.23 2.43 7.12
CA ASP A 113 -7.91 3.36 8.19
C ASP A 113 -7.08 4.56 7.66
N PRO A 114 -7.76 5.58 7.10
CA PRO A 114 -7.08 6.73 6.53
C PRO A 114 -6.28 7.55 7.54
N GLU A 115 -6.59 7.49 8.84
CA GLU A 115 -6.01 8.39 9.83
C GLU A 115 -4.52 8.07 10.05
N ASP A 116 -4.20 6.80 10.28
CA ASP A 116 -2.83 6.32 10.50
C ASP A 116 -1.95 6.52 9.24
N ILE A 117 -2.50 6.27 8.05
CA ILE A 117 -1.78 6.45 6.78
C ILE A 117 -1.56 7.93 6.46
N THR A 118 -2.56 8.78 6.67
CA THR A 118 -2.45 10.23 6.40
C THR A 118 -1.39 10.87 7.29
N LEU A 119 -1.31 10.44 8.56
CA LEU A 119 -0.30 10.90 9.50
C LEU A 119 1.13 10.67 8.97
N LEU A 120 1.40 9.51 8.37
CA LEU A 120 2.73 9.12 7.89
C LEU A 120 3.08 9.69 6.50
N CYS A 121 2.10 9.76 5.59
CA CYS A 121 2.34 10.11 4.19
C CYS A 121 2.44 11.61 3.93
N GLY A 122 1.75 12.43 4.74
CA GLY A 122 1.67 13.87 4.52
C GLY A 122 0.79 14.28 3.32
N PRO A 123 0.69 15.59 3.02
CA PRO A 123 -0.35 16.14 2.15
C PRO A 123 -0.17 15.85 0.65
N ALA A 124 1.00 15.34 0.23
CA ALA A 124 1.29 15.06 -1.17
C ALA A 124 0.72 13.71 -1.66
N VAL A 125 0.27 12.86 -0.73
CA VAL A 125 -0.30 11.54 -1.02
C VAL A 125 -1.80 11.60 -0.74
N VAL A 126 -2.61 11.20 -1.73
CA VAL A 126 -4.05 11.09 -1.56
C VAL A 126 -4.35 9.78 -0.83
N VAL A 127 -5.13 9.84 0.24
CA VAL A 127 -5.56 8.65 0.99
C VAL A 127 -7.05 8.45 0.77
N THR A 128 -7.43 7.29 0.24
CA THR A 128 -8.81 6.95 -0.10
C THR A 128 -9.28 5.77 0.73
N LYS A 129 -10.42 5.95 1.41
CA LYS A 129 -11.02 4.90 2.23
C LYS A 129 -11.67 3.83 1.35
N VAL A 130 -11.43 2.56 1.66
CA VAL A 130 -12.07 1.38 1.02
C VAL A 130 -12.65 0.41 2.02
#